data_AF-A0A923VKG0-F1
#
_entry.id   AF-A0A923VKG0-F1
#
_cell.length_a   1.000
_cell.length_b   1.000
_cell.length_c   1.000
_cell.angle_alpha   90.00
_cell.angle_beta   90.00
_cell.angle_gamma   90.00
#
_symmetry.space_group_name_H-M   'P 1'
#
loop_
_entity.id
_entity.type
_entity.pdbx_description
1 polymer ?
#
loop_
_entity_poly.entity_id
_entity_poly.type
_entity_poly.pdbx_seq_one_letter_code
_entity_poly.pdbx_strand_id
1 'polypeptide(L)'
;MKFKFLILSFAMLFSVNVFSQLVPKNTNLNVGDSVTLSSCPAKGFRYIDYYLKTGFPYASDTSGYKQHVGDEFYDFFFTNGDFDAKILPCRFAGKTCRIIGLKIMEDKKTKEDIRVIFLELGKNMVAWVNLDLAAQSGEIYLQ
;
A
#
# COMPACT_ATOMS: atom_id res chain seq x y z
N MET A 1 59.47 -29.82 -10.27
CA MET A 1 59.00 -28.94 -9.16
C MET A 1 57.72 -28.24 -9.59
N LYS A 2 56.65 -28.44 -8.81
CA LYS A 2 55.48 -27.56 -8.58
C LYS A 2 54.49 -27.32 -9.74
N PHE A 3 53.49 -28.20 -9.79
CA PHE A 3 52.14 -27.95 -10.31
C PHE A 3 51.52 -26.75 -9.58
N LYS A 4 51.06 -25.73 -10.33
CA LYS A 4 50.23 -24.64 -9.81
C LYS A 4 48.77 -24.94 -10.16
N PHE A 5 48.02 -25.41 -9.17
CA PHE A 5 46.57 -25.34 -9.17
C PHE A 5 46.16 -23.87 -8.96
N LEU A 6 45.38 -23.30 -9.88
CA LEU A 6 44.65 -22.06 -9.61
C LEU A 6 43.16 -22.41 -9.57
N ILE A 7 42.57 -22.06 -8.43
CA ILE A 7 41.25 -22.46 -7.94
C ILE A 7 40.16 -21.77 -8.75
N LEU A 8 39.22 -22.55 -9.29
CA LEU A 8 37.95 -22.07 -9.84
C LEU A 8 37.14 -21.43 -8.70
N SER A 9 36.96 -20.11 -8.72
CA SER A 9 36.07 -19.43 -7.78
C SER A 9 34.65 -19.48 -8.31
N PHE A 10 33.85 -20.39 -7.74
CA PHE A 10 32.42 -20.55 -7.98
C PHE A 10 31.67 -19.35 -7.39
N ALA A 11 31.27 -18.40 -8.24
CA ALA A 11 30.40 -17.31 -7.84
C ALA A 11 28.98 -17.87 -7.68
N MET A 12 28.62 -18.12 -6.42
CA MET A 12 27.28 -18.56 -6.01
C MET A 12 26.27 -17.45 -6.34
N LEU A 13 25.50 -17.63 -7.41
CA LEU A 13 24.35 -16.80 -7.73
C LEU A 13 23.29 -17.02 -6.65
N PHE A 14 23.26 -16.14 -5.66
CA PHE A 14 22.14 -16.03 -4.73
C PHE A 14 20.93 -15.51 -5.51
N SER A 15 20.12 -16.43 -6.01
CA SER A 15 18.75 -16.15 -6.46
C SER A 15 17.96 -15.70 -5.24
N VAL A 16 17.80 -14.38 -5.07
CA VAL A 16 16.82 -13.82 -4.13
C VAL A 16 15.44 -14.25 -4.59
N ASN A 17 14.89 -15.26 -3.93
CA ASN A 17 13.49 -15.64 -4.06
C ASN A 17 12.65 -14.47 -3.54
N VAL A 18 12.16 -13.63 -4.45
CA VAL A 18 11.12 -12.65 -4.12
C VAL A 18 9.87 -13.47 -3.77
N PHE A 19 9.57 -13.56 -2.48
CA PHE A 19 8.40 -14.27 -2.00
C PHE A 19 7.17 -13.39 -2.29
N SER A 20 6.56 -13.57 -3.47
CA SER A 20 5.26 -12.98 -3.78
C SER A 20 4.20 -13.61 -2.89
N GLN A 21 3.64 -12.82 -1.97
CA GLN A 21 2.50 -13.25 -1.16
C GLN A 21 1.22 -12.97 -1.95
N LEU A 22 0.62 -14.03 -2.51
CA LEU A 22 -0.77 -13.94 -2.95
C LEU A 22 -1.62 -13.77 -1.70
N VAL A 23 -2.41 -12.69 -1.60
CA VAL A 23 -3.42 -12.55 -0.54
C VAL A 23 -4.66 -13.30 -1.01
N PRO A 24 -5.03 -14.43 -0.40
CA PRO A 24 -6.25 -15.14 -0.77
C PRO A 24 -7.46 -14.21 -0.86
N LYS A 25 -8.37 -14.49 -1.79
CA LYS A 25 -9.64 -13.76 -1.89
C LYS A 25 -10.42 -13.78 -0.55
N ASN A 26 -10.20 -14.81 0.26
CA ASN A 26 -10.87 -15.07 1.52
C ASN A 26 -10.08 -14.61 2.75
N THR A 27 -8.99 -13.85 2.60
CA THR A 27 -8.30 -13.27 3.75
C THR A 27 -9.25 -12.30 4.45
N ASN A 28 -9.61 -12.62 5.69
CA ASN A 28 -10.40 -11.75 6.54
C ASN A 28 -9.53 -10.56 6.94
N LEU A 29 -9.71 -9.43 6.25
CA LEU A 29 -9.15 -8.14 6.60
C LEU A 29 -10.24 -7.26 7.19
N ASN A 30 -9.95 -6.64 8.32
CA ASN A 30 -10.86 -5.78 9.04
C ASN A 30 -10.29 -4.36 9.16
N VAL A 31 -11.22 -3.41 9.34
CA VAL A 31 -10.85 -2.07 9.79
C VAL A 31 -10.17 -2.18 11.15
N GLY A 32 -9.02 -1.53 11.30
CA GLY A 32 -8.21 -1.60 12.51
C GLY A 32 -7.02 -2.56 12.41
N ASP A 33 -7.00 -3.48 11.44
CA ASP A 33 -5.85 -4.33 11.19
C ASP A 33 -4.63 -3.50 10.73
N SER A 34 -3.44 -4.08 10.85
CA SER A 34 -2.18 -3.41 10.51
C SER A 34 -1.57 -3.98 9.24
N VAL A 35 -1.02 -3.08 8.42
CA VAL A 35 -0.33 -3.41 7.17
C VAL A 35 1.04 -2.75 7.18
N THR A 36 2.08 -3.54 6.92
CA THR A 36 3.44 -3.03 6.80
C THR A 36 3.75 -2.73 5.34
N LEU A 37 4.11 -1.49 5.05
CA LEU A 37 4.63 -1.06 3.77
C LEU A 37 6.07 -1.58 3.66
N SER A 38 6.38 -2.38 2.65
CA SER A 38 7.68 -3.03 2.53
C SER A 38 8.47 -2.54 1.31
N SER A 39 8.60 -3.37 0.28
CA SER A 39 9.49 -3.11 -0.84
C SER A 39 9.00 -1.87 -1.60
N CYS A 40 9.85 -0.85 -1.70
CA CYS A 40 9.58 0.33 -2.50
C CYS A 40 10.56 0.39 -3.67
N PRO A 41 10.09 0.32 -4.93
CA PRO A 41 10.96 0.51 -6.07
C PRO A 41 11.44 1.98 -6.15
N ALA A 42 12.53 2.24 -6.88
CA ALA A 42 13.23 3.53 -6.88
C ALA A 42 12.37 4.78 -7.16
N LYS A 43 11.19 4.62 -7.78
CA LYS A 43 10.27 5.71 -8.13
C LYS A 43 9.06 5.86 -7.18
N GLY A 44 9.01 5.13 -6.07
CA GLY A 44 7.83 5.05 -5.20
C GLY A 44 7.07 3.74 -5.39
N PHE A 45 6.06 3.52 -4.56
CA PHE A 45 5.20 2.33 -4.62
C PHE A 45 4.37 2.34 -5.91
N ARG A 46 4.28 1.22 -6.62
CA ARG A 46 3.58 1.10 -7.90
C ARG A 46 2.08 0.94 -7.74
N TYR A 47 1.64 0.35 -6.63
CA TYR A 47 0.25 -0.01 -6.38
C TYR A 47 -0.33 0.71 -5.17
N ILE A 48 0.40 1.73 -4.69
CA ILE A 48 0.03 2.54 -3.54
C ILE A 48 0.20 4.00 -3.89
N ASP A 49 -0.91 4.72 -3.90
CA ASP A 49 -0.95 6.17 -3.98
C ASP A 49 -1.25 6.74 -2.60
N TYR A 50 -0.80 7.97 -2.35
CA TYR A 50 -1.27 8.75 -1.21
C TYR A 50 -2.18 9.88 -1.67
N TYR A 51 -3.19 10.11 -0.85
CA TYR A 51 -4.17 11.17 -1.04
C TYR A 51 -4.05 12.13 0.13
N LEU A 52 -3.89 13.43 -0.18
CA LEU A 52 -3.85 14.50 0.80
C LEU A 52 -5.15 15.31 0.68
N LYS A 53 -5.93 15.35 1.76
CA LYS A 53 -7.13 16.19 1.84
C LYS A 53 -6.72 17.66 1.94
N THR A 54 -7.08 18.46 0.95
CA THR A 54 -6.72 19.88 0.84
C THR A 54 -7.90 20.80 1.13
N GLY A 55 -9.14 20.34 0.89
CA GLY A 55 -10.36 21.06 1.22
C GLY A 55 -11.34 20.18 1.99
N PHE A 56 -11.81 20.66 3.15
CA PHE A 56 -12.90 20.03 3.90
C PHE A 56 -14.22 20.71 3.54
N PRO A 57 -15.32 19.97 3.38
CA PRO A 57 -16.62 20.55 3.06
C PRO A 57 -17.15 21.50 4.14
N TYR A 58 -16.70 21.33 5.39
CA TYR A 58 -17.08 22.20 6.52
C TYR A 58 -15.83 22.75 7.19
N ALA A 59 -15.71 24.08 7.27
CA ALA A 59 -14.56 24.76 7.87
C ALA A 59 -14.38 24.47 9.38
N SER A 60 -15.42 23.97 10.04
CA SER A 60 -15.42 23.56 11.45
C SER A 60 -14.89 22.14 11.68
N ASP A 61 -14.69 21.35 10.62
CA ASP A 61 -14.28 19.96 10.73
C ASP A 61 -12.76 19.84 10.95
N THR A 62 -12.35 20.24 12.15
CA THR A 62 -10.95 20.24 12.61
C THR A 62 -10.48 18.84 13.02
N SER A 63 -11.42 17.92 13.23
CA SER A 63 -11.22 16.51 13.56
C SER A 63 -10.65 15.69 12.39
N GLY A 64 -10.87 16.16 11.16
CA GLY A 64 -10.47 15.46 9.94
C GLY A 64 -11.16 14.10 9.77
N TYR A 65 -10.70 13.30 8.81
CA TYR A 65 -11.32 12.02 8.48
C TYR A 65 -11.24 10.94 9.57
N LYS A 66 -10.49 11.17 10.66
CA LYS A 66 -10.18 10.12 11.66
C LYS A 66 -11.41 9.59 12.41
N GLN A 67 -12.50 10.34 12.41
CA GLN A 67 -13.78 9.92 13.01
C GLN A 67 -14.58 8.99 12.08
N HIS A 68 -14.23 8.93 10.80
CA HIS A 68 -14.89 8.12 9.80
C HIS A 68 -13.98 6.96 9.40
N VAL A 69 -14.38 5.74 9.72
CA VAL A 69 -13.66 4.50 9.39
C VAL A 69 -14.64 3.49 8.77
N GLY A 70 -14.11 2.48 8.08
CA GLY A 70 -14.93 1.47 7.39
C GLY A 70 -15.64 2.04 6.18
N ASP A 71 -16.93 1.74 6.05
CA ASP A 71 -17.69 2.08 4.84
C ASP A 71 -17.89 3.60 4.69
N GLU A 72 -18.07 4.31 5.81
CA GLU A 72 -18.30 5.76 5.82
C GLU A 72 -17.04 6.57 5.48
N PHE A 73 -15.86 5.99 5.66
CA PHE A 73 -14.59 6.67 5.38
C PHE A 73 -14.51 7.14 3.92
N TYR A 74 -14.85 6.26 2.98
CA TYR A 74 -14.69 6.56 1.56
C TYR A 74 -15.55 7.76 1.16
N ASP A 75 -16.83 7.75 1.56
CA ASP A 75 -17.76 8.80 1.16
C ASP A 75 -17.37 10.14 1.83
N PHE A 76 -16.94 10.10 3.08
CA PHE A 76 -16.44 11.30 3.75
C PHE A 76 -15.19 11.88 3.05
N PHE A 77 -14.19 11.04 2.76
CA PHE A 77 -12.91 11.50 2.24
C PHE A 77 -12.96 11.88 0.75
N PHE A 78 -13.69 11.14 -0.07
CA PHE A 78 -13.61 11.25 -1.53
C PHE A 78 -14.83 11.92 -2.19
N THR A 79 -15.99 11.99 -1.53
CA THR A 79 -17.20 12.56 -2.16
C THR A 79 -17.30 14.08 -1.98
N ASN A 80 -16.81 14.62 -0.87
CA ASN A 80 -16.97 16.04 -0.53
C ASN A 80 -15.64 16.76 -0.33
N GLY A 81 -15.41 17.88 -1.03
CA GLY A 81 -14.20 18.69 -0.94
C GLY A 81 -13.02 18.18 -1.78
N ASP A 82 -11.89 18.88 -1.72
CA ASP A 82 -10.75 18.66 -2.61
C ASP A 82 -9.67 17.75 -2.01
N PHE A 83 -8.98 17.01 -2.89
CA PHE A 83 -7.82 16.20 -2.52
C PHE A 83 -6.80 16.16 -3.65
N ASP A 84 -5.53 16.04 -3.28
CA ASP A 84 -4.43 15.77 -4.20
C ASP A 84 -4.05 14.29 -4.13
N ALA A 85 -3.77 13.67 -5.28
CA ALA A 85 -3.32 12.29 -5.38
C ALA A 85 -1.90 12.23 -5.96
N LYS A 86 -1.02 11.44 -5.36
CA LYS A 86 0.35 11.20 -5.85
C LYS A 86 0.82 9.80 -5.47
N ILE A 87 1.77 9.26 -6.22
CA ILE A 87 2.46 8.00 -5.87
C ILE A 87 3.03 8.09 -4.45
N LEU A 88 2.85 7.03 -3.64
CA LEU A 88 3.42 6.97 -2.30
C LEU A 88 4.96 6.94 -2.39
N PRO A 89 5.69 7.88 -1.75
CA PRO A 89 7.14 7.91 -1.80
C PRO A 89 7.78 6.85 -0.89
N CYS A 90 8.99 6.39 -1.25
CA CYS A 90 9.70 5.35 -0.50
C CYS A 90 10.08 5.69 0.94
N ARG A 91 9.95 6.95 1.37
CA ARG A 91 10.08 7.35 2.79
C ARG A 91 9.06 6.67 3.73
N PHE A 92 8.04 6.01 3.16
CA PHE A 92 7.06 5.23 3.91
C PHE A 92 7.40 3.74 3.98
N ALA A 93 8.44 3.27 3.29
CA ALA A 93 8.90 1.88 3.38
C ALA A 93 9.33 1.54 4.83
N GLY A 94 8.97 0.34 5.27
CA GLY A 94 9.15 -0.15 6.63
C GLY A 94 8.11 0.34 7.64
N LYS A 95 7.18 1.21 7.26
CA LYS A 95 6.14 1.70 8.18
C LYS A 95 4.96 0.73 8.25
N THR A 96 4.51 0.47 9.46
CA THR A 96 3.23 -0.20 9.73
C THR A 96 2.13 0.84 9.87
N CYS A 97 1.04 0.67 9.13
CA CYS A 97 -0.09 1.59 9.08
C CYS A 97 -1.40 0.83 9.34
N ARG A 98 -2.36 1.52 9.96
CA ARG A 98 -3.66 0.94 10.30
C ARG A 98 -4.62 1.05 9.12
N ILE A 99 -5.39 -0.01 8.87
CA ILE A 99 -6.49 0.01 7.91
C ILE A 99 -7.63 0.84 8.50
N ILE A 100 -8.04 1.87 7.76
CA ILE A 100 -9.14 2.77 8.12
C ILE A 100 -10.37 2.57 7.25
N GLY A 101 -10.27 1.83 6.15
CA GLY A 101 -11.39 1.50 5.29
C GLY A 101 -11.03 0.40 4.30
N LEU A 102 -12.04 -0.28 3.80
CA LEU A 102 -11.93 -1.29 2.76
C LEU A 102 -13.04 -1.05 1.74
N LYS A 103 -12.76 -1.27 0.46
CA LYS A 103 -13.77 -1.16 -0.59
C LYS A 103 -13.45 -2.09 -1.73
N ILE A 104 -14.48 -2.67 -2.35
CA ILE A 104 -14.37 -3.31 -3.65
C ILE A 104 -14.83 -2.28 -4.67
N MET A 105 -14.01 -2.05 -5.69
CA MET A 105 -14.30 -1.09 -6.76
C MET A 105 -14.12 -1.77 -8.11
N GLU A 106 -14.77 -1.28 -9.16
CA GLU A 106 -14.55 -1.77 -10.52
C GLU A 106 -13.36 -1.02 -11.15
N ASP A 107 -12.38 -1.73 -11.69
CA ASP A 107 -11.36 -1.13 -12.55
C ASP A 107 -12.02 -0.67 -13.86
N LYS A 108 -11.93 0.63 -14.15
CA LYS A 108 -12.60 1.23 -15.30
C LYS A 108 -12.11 0.68 -16.65
N LYS A 109 -10.88 0.16 -16.72
CA LYS A 109 -10.25 -0.36 -17.94
C LYS A 109 -10.52 -1.85 -18.12
N THR A 110 -10.29 -2.66 -17.08
CA THR A 110 -10.41 -4.12 -17.18
C THR A 110 -11.81 -4.65 -16.87
N LYS A 111 -12.66 -3.83 -16.20
CA LYS A 111 -13.98 -4.23 -15.68
C LYS A 111 -13.92 -5.30 -14.60
N GLU A 112 -12.75 -5.51 -14.02
CA GLU A 112 -12.56 -6.45 -12.92
C GLU A 112 -12.72 -5.76 -11.56
N ASP A 113 -13.18 -6.52 -10.58
CA ASP A 113 -13.22 -6.07 -9.19
C ASP A 113 -11.80 -5.93 -8.63
N ILE A 114 -11.49 -4.75 -8.12
CA ILE A 114 -10.27 -4.44 -7.37
C ILE A 114 -10.59 -4.28 -5.89
N ARG A 115 -9.81 -4.96 -5.04
CA ARG A 115 -9.88 -4.77 -3.59
C ARG A 115 -8.97 -3.62 -3.20
N VAL A 116 -9.54 -2.62 -2.56
CA VAL A 116 -8.84 -1.43 -2.08
C VAL A 116 -8.88 -1.40 -0.56
N ILE A 117 -7.72 -1.19 0.04
CA ILE A 117 -7.64 -0.81 1.46
C ILE A 117 -7.12 0.61 1.59
N PHE A 118 -7.58 1.30 2.62
CA PHE A 118 -7.15 2.64 2.95
C PHE A 118 -6.32 2.62 4.23
N LEU A 119 -5.12 3.21 4.19
CA LEU A 119 -4.20 3.23 5.33
C LEU A 119 -4.06 4.64 5.89
N GLU A 120 -4.01 4.76 7.22
CA GLU A 120 -3.72 6.02 7.89
C GLU A 120 -2.23 6.36 7.80
N LEU A 121 -1.87 7.42 7.05
CA LEU A 121 -0.47 7.86 6.88
C LEU A 121 -0.09 9.06 7.76
N GLY A 122 -1.07 9.84 8.19
CA GLY A 122 -0.85 11.04 9.00
C GLY A 122 -1.98 12.05 8.87
N LYS A 123 -1.72 13.30 9.28
CA LYS A 123 -2.73 14.37 9.22
C LYS A 123 -3.19 14.56 7.78
N ASN A 124 -4.49 14.35 7.55
CA ASN A 124 -5.16 14.54 6.26
C ASN A 124 -4.62 13.67 5.13
N MET A 125 -3.83 12.63 5.44
CA MET A 125 -3.13 11.82 4.46
C MET A 125 -3.47 10.35 4.61
N VAL A 126 -3.93 9.75 3.53
CA VAL A 126 -4.31 8.33 3.47
C VAL A 126 -3.60 7.64 2.31
N ALA A 127 -3.24 6.38 2.48
CA ALA A 127 -2.81 5.55 1.36
C ALA A 127 -4.04 4.90 0.74
N TRP A 128 -4.15 4.95 -0.58
CA TRP A 128 -5.02 4.08 -1.37
C TRP A 128 -4.14 2.92 -1.85
N VAL A 129 -4.51 1.69 -1.51
CA VAL A 129 -3.70 0.51 -1.82
C VAL A 129 -4.55 -0.45 -2.64
N ASN A 130 -4.09 -0.81 -3.85
CA ASN A 130 -4.61 -1.99 -4.53
C ASN A 130 -4.07 -3.23 -3.79
N LEU A 131 -4.92 -3.84 -2.96
CA LEU A 131 -4.54 -4.89 -2.02
C LEU A 131 -3.85 -6.06 -2.72
N ASP A 132 -4.46 -6.54 -3.81
CA ASP A 132 -4.03 -7.72 -4.53
C ASP A 132 -2.66 -7.53 -5.18
N LEU A 133 -2.52 -6.44 -5.95
CA LEU A 133 -1.28 -6.17 -6.68
C LEU A 133 -0.14 -5.72 -5.75
N ALA A 134 -0.45 -4.93 -4.72
CA ALA A 134 0.54 -4.50 -3.74
C ALA A 134 1.09 -5.71 -2.94
N ALA A 135 0.25 -6.65 -2.55
CA ALA A 135 0.73 -7.84 -1.84
C ALA A 135 1.50 -8.79 -2.76
N GLN A 136 0.99 -9.02 -3.99
CA GLN A 136 1.67 -9.87 -4.97
C GLN A 136 3.07 -9.34 -5.33
N SER A 137 3.23 -8.01 -5.39
CA SER A 137 4.51 -7.37 -5.67
C SER A 137 5.42 -7.22 -4.45
N GLY A 138 4.95 -7.56 -3.24
CA GLY A 138 5.70 -7.40 -2.00
C GLY A 138 5.81 -5.95 -1.51
N GLU A 139 4.96 -5.05 -2.02
CA GLU A 139 4.86 -3.67 -1.57
C GLU A 139 4.19 -3.58 -0.18
N ILE A 140 3.38 -4.58 0.19
CA ILE A 140 2.77 -4.69 1.51
C ILE A 140 2.89 -6.10 2.11
N TYR A 141 2.84 -6.15 3.44
CA TYR A 141 2.64 -7.36 4.24
C TYR A 141 1.52 -7.15 5.25
N LEU A 142 0.55 -8.06 5.26
CA LEU A 142 -0.54 -8.09 6.24
C LEU A 142 -0.03 -8.72 7.54
N GLN A 143 -0.43 -8.17 8.69
CA GLN A 143 -0.08 -8.70 10.02
C GLN A 143 -1.25 -9.44 10.65
#